data_AF-A0A7S0PV93-F1
#
_entry.id   AF-A0A7S0PV93-F1
#
_cell.length_a   1.000
_cell.length_b   1.000
_cell.length_c   1.000
_cell.angle_alpha   90.00
_cell.angle_beta   90.00
_cell.angle_gamma   90.00
#
_symmetry.space_group_name_H-M   'P 1'
#
loop_
_entity.id
_entity.type
_entity.pdbx_description
1 polymer ?
#
loop_
_entity_poly.entity_id
_entity_poly.type
_entity_poly.pdbx_seq_one_letter_code
_entity_poly.pdbx_strand_id
1 'polypeptide(L)'
;MTVIGGAGFSRTKRFDPAERLALIHNAKQRTKGIDVDALNAQVAEKAARKAAEAEHDRRYDQMASFYDKKLVALEQERREIQAELNRNVQSFRAEYQRKELRREYDLSDPTALRSEPPARVGDDDARIGASSLQRFDGEDLAAGERRRTQLAQQHAWCERQAAEKVAQLAAAKAADVAHAETVAAQEEYMNKAHEHHKAARAAFERSVAEENARLAQLKARRDAEARAIDAELASAEAAKVESDPMINEDPAAAASAVAPGARVRVDHWKGMNYLQVRSINETVAAQREELESRRAAEAAA
;
A
#
# COMPACT_ATOMS: atom_id res chain seq x y z
N MET A 1 -50.73 43.83 -131.39
CA MET A 1 -51.23 42.66 -132.14
C MET A 1 -51.93 43.16 -133.39
N THR A 2 -51.30 43.03 -134.56
CA THR A 2 -51.86 43.48 -135.84
C THR A 2 -52.50 42.28 -136.53
N VAL A 3 -53.80 42.34 -136.82
CA VAL A 3 -54.59 41.22 -137.35
C VAL A 3 -54.30 41.04 -138.84
N ILE A 4 -53.98 39.81 -139.27
CA ILE A 4 -53.71 39.49 -140.68
C ILE A 4 -55.03 39.60 -141.48
N GLY A 5 -55.12 40.58 -142.38
CA GLY A 5 -56.30 40.84 -143.24
C GLY A 5 -57.05 42.15 -142.99
N GLY A 6 -56.64 42.97 -142.02
CA GLY A 6 -57.19 44.33 -141.80
C GLY A 6 -56.61 45.39 -142.75
N ALA A 7 -57.14 46.62 -142.73
CA ALA A 7 -56.79 47.71 -143.66
C ALA A 7 -55.28 48.02 -143.79
N GLY A 8 -54.46 47.70 -142.78
CA GLY A 8 -53.00 47.83 -142.83
C GLY A 8 -52.25 46.68 -143.50
N PHE A 9 -52.90 45.56 -143.82
CA PHE A 9 -52.31 44.38 -144.48
C PHE A 9 -53.30 43.75 -145.48
N SER A 10 -53.56 44.47 -146.58
CA SER A 10 -54.30 43.98 -147.75
C SER A 10 -53.65 42.72 -148.33
N ARG A 11 -54.44 41.65 -148.55
CA ARG A 11 -53.97 40.38 -149.13
C ARG A 11 -53.50 40.51 -150.59
N THR A 12 -53.78 41.64 -151.24
CA THR A 12 -53.36 41.92 -152.62
C THR A 12 -52.92 43.37 -152.73
N LYS A 13 -51.62 43.62 -152.57
CA LYS A 13 -51.02 44.89 -153.04
C LYS A 13 -51.23 44.95 -154.55
N ARG A 14 -52.03 45.91 -155.03
CA ARG A 14 -52.17 46.22 -156.45
C ARG A 14 -50.91 46.97 -156.86
N PHE A 15 -49.99 46.28 -157.54
CA PHE A 15 -48.84 46.92 -158.17
C PHE A 15 -49.27 47.46 -159.53
N ASP A 16 -48.82 48.66 -159.90
CA ASP A 16 -49.02 49.20 -161.24
C ASP A 16 -48.48 48.17 -162.27
N PRO A 17 -49.28 47.75 -163.27
CA PRO A 17 -48.85 46.81 -164.28
C PRO A 17 -47.55 47.23 -164.98
N ALA A 18 -47.33 48.53 -165.20
CA ALA A 18 -46.13 49.03 -165.89
C ALA A 18 -44.86 48.86 -165.04
N GLU A 19 -44.91 49.24 -163.77
CA GLU A 19 -43.79 49.08 -162.82
C GLU A 19 -43.47 47.59 -162.58
N ARG A 20 -44.52 46.77 -162.48
CA ARG A 20 -44.38 45.32 -162.34
C ARG A 20 -43.75 44.70 -163.59
N LEU A 21 -44.14 45.14 -164.79
CA LEU A 21 -43.54 44.66 -166.05
C LEU A 21 -42.05 45.02 -166.10
N ALA A 22 -41.68 46.25 -165.74
CA ALA A 22 -40.29 46.71 -165.70
C ALA A 22 -39.41 45.86 -164.75
N LEU A 23 -39.95 45.50 -163.58
CA LEU A 23 -39.29 44.60 -162.63
C LEU A 23 -39.19 43.16 -163.16
N ILE A 24 -40.20 42.66 -163.87
CA ILE A 24 -40.22 41.29 -164.42
C ILE A 24 -39.23 41.14 -165.59
N HIS A 25 -38.95 42.18 -166.35
CA HIS A 25 -37.96 42.13 -167.44
C HIS A 25 -36.53 42.46 -166.99
N ASN A 26 -36.35 43.14 -165.85
CA ASN A 26 -35.03 43.38 -165.27
C ASN A 26 -34.51 42.10 -164.57
N ALA A 27 -33.79 41.27 -165.33
CA ALA A 27 -33.24 40.00 -164.84
C ALA A 27 -32.46 40.17 -163.52
N LYS A 28 -31.70 41.27 -163.35
CA LYS A 28 -30.88 41.51 -162.16
C LYS A 28 -31.73 41.76 -160.91
N GLN A 29 -32.76 42.61 -161.01
CA GLN A 29 -33.68 42.89 -159.89
C GLN A 29 -34.61 41.70 -159.60
N ARG A 30 -34.96 40.88 -160.60
CA ARG A 30 -35.70 39.62 -160.41
C ARG A 30 -34.90 38.57 -159.65
N THR A 31 -33.61 38.45 -159.98
CA THR A 31 -32.74 37.45 -159.34
C THR A 31 -32.25 37.94 -157.97
N LYS A 32 -31.97 39.24 -157.79
CA LYS A 32 -31.45 39.84 -156.53
C LYS A 32 -31.95 41.29 -156.33
N GLY A 33 -33.25 41.47 -156.09
CA GLY A 33 -33.84 42.77 -155.75
C GLY A 33 -33.78 43.02 -154.25
N ILE A 34 -33.06 44.07 -153.84
CA ILE A 34 -32.82 44.40 -152.42
C ILE A 34 -33.07 45.90 -152.23
N ASP A 35 -33.93 46.25 -151.27
CA ASP A 35 -34.17 47.63 -150.84
C ASP A 35 -33.14 48.00 -149.77
N VAL A 36 -32.08 48.70 -150.19
CA VAL A 36 -30.93 49.01 -149.34
C VAL A 36 -31.29 50.03 -148.26
N ASP A 37 -32.17 50.99 -148.56
CA ASP A 37 -32.54 52.06 -147.63
C ASP A 37 -33.45 51.55 -146.52
N ALA A 38 -34.45 50.71 -146.85
CA ALA A 38 -35.28 50.06 -145.85
C ALA A 38 -34.47 49.09 -144.98
N LEU A 39 -33.51 48.36 -145.54
CA LEU A 39 -32.61 47.50 -144.77
C LEU A 39 -31.69 48.31 -143.85
N ASN A 40 -31.15 49.44 -144.32
CA ASN A 40 -30.34 50.33 -143.49
C ASN A 40 -31.14 50.91 -142.31
N ALA A 41 -32.40 51.31 -142.53
CA ALA A 41 -33.29 51.75 -141.46
C ALA A 41 -33.59 50.63 -140.44
N GLN A 42 -33.85 49.40 -140.90
CA GLN A 42 -34.03 48.24 -140.02
C GLN A 42 -32.75 47.90 -139.23
N VAL A 43 -31.58 48.05 -139.84
CA VAL A 43 -30.29 47.86 -139.17
C VAL A 43 -30.09 48.93 -138.08
N ALA A 44 -30.39 50.20 -138.38
CA ALA A 44 -30.32 51.29 -137.41
C ALA A 44 -31.31 51.10 -136.24
N GLU A 45 -32.56 50.73 -136.51
CA GLU A 45 -33.55 50.43 -135.46
C GLU A 45 -33.11 49.25 -134.59
N LYS A 46 -32.61 48.17 -135.19
CA LYS A 46 -32.11 47.01 -134.46
C LYS A 46 -30.87 47.36 -133.61
N ALA A 47 -29.99 48.23 -134.11
CA ALA A 47 -28.84 48.72 -133.37
C ALA A 47 -29.26 49.61 -132.19
N ALA A 48 -30.23 50.52 -132.39
CA ALA A 48 -30.77 51.38 -131.33
C ALA A 48 -31.47 50.56 -130.23
N ARG A 49 -32.30 49.57 -130.61
CA ARG A 49 -32.93 48.64 -129.64
C ARG A 49 -31.88 47.86 -128.85
N LYS A 50 -30.86 47.33 -129.53
CA LYS A 50 -29.76 46.61 -128.87
C LYS A 50 -28.98 47.51 -127.91
N ALA A 51 -28.78 48.78 -128.26
CA ALA A 51 -28.12 49.76 -127.40
C ALA A 51 -28.96 50.09 -126.15
N ALA A 52 -30.28 50.26 -126.32
CA ALA A 52 -31.20 50.51 -125.21
C ALA A 52 -31.32 49.29 -124.26
N GLU A 53 -31.39 48.07 -124.80
CA GLU A 53 -31.34 46.83 -124.01
C GLU A 53 -30.00 46.73 -123.25
N ALA A 54 -28.88 47.01 -123.91
CA ALA A 54 -27.56 47.00 -123.26
C ALA A 54 -27.41 48.08 -122.17
N GLU A 55 -28.03 49.25 -122.32
CA GLU A 55 -28.03 50.29 -121.28
C GLU A 55 -28.92 49.91 -120.10
N HIS A 56 -30.07 49.30 -120.37
CA HIS A 56 -30.96 48.73 -119.35
C HIS A 56 -30.22 47.66 -118.55
N ASP A 57 -29.63 46.66 -119.20
CA ASP A 57 -28.83 45.61 -118.56
C ASP A 57 -27.71 46.20 -117.69
N ARG A 58 -26.94 47.17 -118.22
CA ARG A 58 -25.88 47.87 -117.45
C ARG A 58 -26.42 48.56 -116.20
N ARG A 59 -27.61 49.15 -116.25
CA ARG A 59 -28.23 49.81 -115.09
C ARG A 59 -28.62 48.79 -114.03
N TYR A 60 -29.18 47.64 -114.45
CA TYR A 60 -29.48 46.54 -113.51
C TYR A 60 -28.22 45.93 -112.92
N ASP A 61 -27.16 45.75 -113.71
CA ASP A 61 -25.85 45.27 -113.24
C ASP A 61 -25.25 46.23 -112.19
N GLN A 62 -25.33 47.54 -112.42
CA GLN A 62 -24.89 48.55 -111.45
C GLN A 62 -25.70 48.49 -110.15
N MET A 63 -27.02 48.34 -110.25
CA MET A 63 -27.89 48.20 -109.08
C MET A 63 -27.61 46.91 -108.32
N ALA A 64 -27.44 45.78 -109.01
CA ALA A 64 -27.08 44.50 -108.42
C ALA A 64 -25.74 44.61 -107.68
N SER A 65 -24.72 45.18 -108.32
CA SER A 65 -23.41 45.42 -107.70
C SER A 65 -23.50 46.32 -106.47
N PHE A 66 -24.35 47.34 -106.49
CA PHE A 66 -24.58 48.22 -105.34
C PHE A 66 -25.21 47.46 -104.16
N TYR A 67 -26.25 46.67 -104.40
CA TYR A 67 -26.91 45.90 -103.34
C TYR A 67 -26.02 44.78 -102.81
N ASP A 68 -25.25 44.10 -103.66
CA ASP A 68 -24.30 43.07 -103.23
C ASP A 68 -23.25 43.65 -102.28
N LYS A 69 -22.66 44.81 -102.63
CA LYS A 69 -21.72 45.51 -101.74
C LYS A 69 -22.36 45.88 -100.40
N LYS A 70 -23.62 46.33 -100.41
CA LYS A 70 -24.36 46.66 -99.20
C LYS A 70 -24.62 45.42 -98.34
N LEU A 71 -24.99 44.29 -98.95
CA LEU A 71 -25.20 43.03 -98.25
C LEU A 71 -23.91 42.51 -97.62
N VAL A 72 -22.77 42.61 -98.31
CA VAL A 72 -21.45 42.25 -97.77
C VAL A 72 -21.10 43.13 -96.57
N ALA A 73 -21.35 44.44 -96.63
CA ALA A 73 -21.10 45.34 -95.51
C ALA A 73 -21.97 45.00 -94.28
N LEU A 74 -23.26 44.74 -94.49
CA LEU A 74 -24.18 44.33 -93.40
C LEU A 74 -23.79 42.97 -92.81
N GLU A 75 -23.34 42.03 -93.63
CA GLU A 75 -22.86 40.73 -93.16
C GLU A 75 -21.57 40.86 -92.33
N GLN A 76 -20.67 41.77 -92.70
CA GLN A 76 -19.47 42.07 -91.94
C GLN A 76 -19.81 42.70 -90.58
N GLU A 77 -20.70 43.68 -90.54
CA GLU A 77 -21.19 44.29 -89.28
C GLU A 77 -21.85 43.24 -88.37
N ARG A 78 -22.70 42.37 -88.94
CA ARG A 78 -23.31 41.25 -88.20
C ARG A 78 -22.25 40.34 -87.58
N ARG A 79 -21.18 40.02 -88.32
CA ARG A 79 -20.07 39.16 -87.82
C ARG A 79 -19.30 39.83 -86.69
N GLU A 80 -19.07 41.14 -86.78
CA GLU A 80 -18.39 41.91 -85.75
C GLU A 80 -19.20 41.94 -84.45
N ILE A 81 -20.51 42.22 -84.54
CA ILE A 81 -21.44 42.18 -83.40
C ILE A 81 -21.46 40.79 -82.77
N GLN A 82 -21.53 39.73 -83.59
CA GLN A 82 -21.52 38.35 -83.09
C GLN A 82 -20.20 38.02 -82.38
N ALA A 83 -19.07 38.46 -82.92
CA ALA A 83 -17.76 38.26 -82.32
C ALA A 83 -17.61 39.00 -80.99
N GLU A 84 -18.17 40.21 -80.88
CA GLU A 84 -18.20 40.99 -79.65
C GLU A 84 -19.10 40.33 -78.59
N LEU A 85 -20.32 39.92 -78.97
CA LEU A 85 -21.23 39.21 -78.08
C LEU A 85 -20.58 37.94 -77.52
N ASN A 86 -19.92 37.16 -78.38
CA ASN A 86 -19.19 35.97 -77.95
C ASN A 86 -18.05 36.31 -76.98
N ARG A 87 -17.29 37.39 -77.24
CA ARG A 87 -16.24 37.87 -76.31
C ARG A 87 -16.82 38.29 -74.95
N ASN A 88 -17.96 38.98 -74.94
CA ASN A 88 -18.61 39.42 -73.71
C ASN A 88 -19.12 38.23 -72.90
N VAL A 89 -19.73 37.23 -73.56
CA VAL A 89 -20.15 35.98 -72.90
C VAL A 89 -18.96 35.23 -72.30
N GLN A 90 -17.85 35.12 -73.02
CA GLN A 90 -16.65 34.45 -72.49
C GLN A 90 -16.04 35.22 -71.31
N SER A 91 -16.00 36.55 -71.39
CA SER A 91 -15.53 37.40 -70.30
C SER A 91 -16.40 37.25 -69.05
N PHE A 92 -17.72 37.26 -69.23
CA PHE A 92 -18.68 37.03 -68.14
C PHE A 92 -18.52 35.65 -67.50
N ARG A 93 -18.31 34.60 -68.31
CA ARG A 93 -18.04 33.24 -67.81
C ARG A 93 -16.73 33.17 -67.02
N ALA A 94 -15.68 33.78 -67.54
CA ALA A 94 -14.37 33.80 -66.90
C ALA A 94 -14.36 34.61 -65.60
N GLU A 95 -15.17 35.65 -65.48
CA GLU A 95 -15.22 36.50 -64.30
C GLU A 95 -16.16 35.94 -63.22
N TYR A 96 -17.39 35.56 -63.61
CA TYR A 96 -18.46 35.25 -62.65
C TYR A 96 -18.84 33.76 -62.56
N GLN A 97 -18.41 32.92 -63.50
CA GLN A 97 -18.75 31.48 -63.54
C GLN A 97 -17.56 30.57 -63.27
N ARG A 98 -16.54 31.11 -62.58
CA ARG A 98 -15.39 30.34 -62.11
C ARG A 98 -15.82 29.27 -61.13
N LYS A 99 -15.10 28.14 -61.11
CA LYS A 99 -15.39 27.03 -60.18
C LYS A 99 -15.26 27.49 -58.72
N GLU A 100 -14.27 28.33 -58.45
CA GLU A 100 -13.97 28.87 -57.11
C GLU A 100 -15.09 29.76 -56.53
N LEU A 101 -15.94 30.33 -57.38
CA LEU A 101 -17.04 31.22 -56.95
C LEU A 101 -18.34 30.46 -56.66
N ARG A 102 -18.35 29.14 -56.81
CA ARG A 102 -19.52 28.31 -56.50
C ARG A 102 -19.78 28.30 -55.00
N ARG A 103 -21.06 28.22 -54.63
CA ARG A 103 -21.48 28.18 -53.22
C ARG A 103 -20.90 26.97 -52.47
N GLU A 104 -20.76 25.85 -53.17
CA GLU A 104 -20.25 24.57 -52.68
C GLU A 104 -18.77 24.33 -52.99
N TYR A 105 -18.01 25.38 -53.36
CA TYR A 105 -16.60 25.22 -53.71
C TYR A 105 -15.78 24.69 -52.53
N ASP A 106 -16.09 25.11 -51.30
CA ASP A 106 -15.49 24.61 -50.06
C ASP A 106 -15.52 23.07 -49.95
N LEU A 107 -16.59 22.42 -50.40
CA LEU A 107 -16.71 20.96 -50.41
C LEU A 107 -15.92 20.27 -51.54
N SER A 108 -15.57 20.99 -52.61
CA SER A 108 -14.93 20.45 -53.82
C SER A 108 -13.53 21.02 -54.07
N ASP A 109 -13.01 21.78 -53.11
CA ASP A 109 -11.68 22.34 -53.12
C ASP A 109 -10.65 21.21 -52.96
N PRO A 110 -9.78 20.97 -53.96
CA PRO A 110 -8.77 19.92 -53.86
C PRO A 110 -7.74 20.16 -52.75
N THR A 111 -7.67 21.37 -52.20
CA THR A 111 -6.74 21.74 -51.13
C THR A 111 -7.36 21.71 -49.73
N ALA A 112 -8.67 21.45 -49.60
CA ALA A 112 -9.41 21.48 -48.33
C ALA A 112 -8.74 20.65 -47.22
N LEU A 113 -8.38 19.39 -47.51
CA LEU A 113 -7.73 18.49 -46.56
C LEU A 113 -6.36 18.99 -46.05
N ARG A 114 -5.68 19.85 -46.81
CA ARG A 114 -4.40 20.44 -46.41
C ARG A 114 -4.59 21.68 -45.52
N SER A 115 -5.67 22.42 -45.73
CA SER A 115 -6.02 23.61 -44.95
C SER A 115 -6.78 23.30 -43.66
N GLU A 116 -7.48 22.16 -43.61
CA GLU A 116 -8.28 21.78 -42.44
C GLU A 116 -7.39 21.50 -41.22
N PRO A 117 -7.67 22.13 -40.06
CA PRO A 117 -6.97 21.83 -38.83
C PRO A 117 -7.34 20.42 -38.33
N PRO A 118 -6.45 19.75 -37.57
CA PRO A 118 -6.78 18.50 -36.91
C PRO A 118 -8.06 18.62 -36.06
N ALA A 119 -8.79 17.51 -35.95
CA ALA A 119 -10.05 17.44 -35.21
C ALA A 119 -9.91 17.89 -33.75
N ARG A 120 -8.78 17.58 -33.11
CA ARG A 120 -8.39 18.06 -31.78
C ARG A 120 -6.95 18.55 -31.83
N VAL A 121 -6.69 19.72 -31.24
CA VAL A 121 -5.36 20.32 -31.14
C VAL A 121 -4.93 20.39 -29.67
N GLY A 122 -4.06 19.46 -29.27
CA GLY A 122 -3.61 19.33 -27.88
C GLY A 122 -4.67 18.76 -26.94
N ASP A 123 -4.44 18.88 -25.63
CA ASP A 123 -5.32 18.32 -24.60
C ASP A 123 -6.43 19.27 -24.15
N ASP A 124 -6.12 20.56 -24.09
CA ASP A 124 -7.01 21.65 -23.68
C ASP A 124 -7.55 22.42 -24.90
N ASP A 125 -8.15 21.70 -25.85
CA ASP A 125 -8.81 22.33 -26.99
C ASP A 125 -10.21 22.84 -26.60
N ALA A 126 -10.37 24.16 -26.54
CA ALA A 126 -11.64 24.80 -26.15
C ALA A 126 -12.82 24.49 -27.09
N ARG A 127 -12.55 24.01 -28.32
CA ARG A 127 -13.59 23.62 -29.30
C ARG A 127 -14.21 22.25 -28.96
N ILE A 128 -13.49 21.45 -28.16
CA ILE A 128 -13.82 20.07 -27.85
C ILE A 128 -14.66 20.01 -26.56
N GLY A 129 -15.97 19.99 -26.74
CA GLY A 129 -16.94 19.70 -25.67
C GLY A 129 -17.24 18.21 -25.52
N ALA A 130 -18.03 17.85 -24.51
CA ALA A 130 -18.39 16.45 -24.20
C ALA A 130 -19.13 15.73 -25.35
N SER A 131 -19.90 16.45 -26.17
CA SER A 131 -20.63 15.88 -27.32
C SER A 131 -19.73 15.53 -28.51
N SER A 132 -18.52 16.09 -28.58
CA SER A 132 -17.61 15.91 -29.73
C SER A 132 -16.99 14.52 -29.81
N LEU A 133 -17.00 13.77 -28.69
CA LEU A 133 -16.36 12.45 -28.56
C LEU A 133 -14.86 12.44 -28.90
N GLN A 134 -14.19 13.60 -28.92
CA GLN A 134 -12.74 13.71 -29.16
C GLN A 134 -11.91 13.75 -27.88
N ARG A 135 -12.54 13.89 -26.71
CA ARG A 135 -11.89 13.85 -25.39
C ARG A 135 -12.75 13.06 -24.42
N PHE A 136 -12.13 12.15 -23.70
CA PHE A 136 -12.77 11.32 -22.69
C PHE A 136 -12.06 11.49 -21.35
N ASP A 137 -12.81 11.86 -20.32
CA ASP A 137 -12.26 12.10 -18.98
C ASP A 137 -11.68 10.81 -18.34
N GLY A 138 -12.05 9.63 -18.86
CA GLY A 138 -11.53 8.34 -18.41
C GLY A 138 -10.13 7.98 -18.91
N GLU A 139 -9.55 8.71 -19.87
CA GLU A 139 -8.23 8.40 -20.43
C GLU A 139 -7.08 8.61 -19.42
N ASP A 140 -7.27 9.50 -18.45
CA ASP A 140 -6.31 9.81 -17.38
C ASP A 140 -4.84 9.90 -17.81
N LEU A 141 -4.48 11.01 -18.46
CA LEU A 141 -3.09 11.31 -18.83
C LEU A 141 -2.15 11.43 -17.61
N ALA A 142 -2.71 11.68 -16.42
CA ALA A 142 -1.96 11.83 -15.17
C ALA A 142 -1.75 10.50 -14.42
N ALA A 143 -2.15 9.36 -15.00
CA ALA A 143 -2.02 8.04 -14.36
C ALA A 143 -0.57 7.72 -13.94
N GLY A 144 0.42 8.14 -14.75
CA GLY A 144 1.84 7.99 -14.43
C GLY A 144 2.24 8.76 -13.16
N GLU A 145 1.89 10.04 -13.07
CA GLU A 145 2.14 10.90 -11.90
C GLU A 145 1.45 10.38 -10.64
N ARG A 146 0.19 9.96 -10.80
CA ARG A 146 -0.63 9.37 -9.74
C ARG A 146 0.07 8.14 -9.16
N ARG A 147 0.55 7.24 -10.01
CA ARG A 147 1.26 6.03 -9.59
C ARG A 147 2.57 6.36 -8.88
N ARG A 148 3.35 7.32 -9.36
CA ARG A 148 4.58 7.76 -8.68
C ARG A 148 4.29 8.29 -7.28
N THR A 149 3.25 9.10 -7.15
CA THR A 149 2.82 9.65 -5.86
C THR A 149 2.36 8.56 -4.90
N GLN A 150 1.57 7.59 -5.38
CA GLN A 150 1.12 6.45 -4.58
C GLN A 150 2.30 5.59 -4.10
N LEU A 151 3.27 5.32 -4.97
CA LEU A 151 4.48 4.57 -4.61
C LEU A 151 5.32 5.30 -3.56
N ALA A 152 5.49 6.62 -3.71
CA ALA A 152 6.19 7.44 -2.72
C ALA A 152 5.48 7.44 -1.35
N GLN A 153 4.15 7.53 -1.34
CA GLN A 153 3.36 7.41 -0.11
C GLN A 153 3.50 6.03 0.54
N GLN A 154 3.42 4.97 -0.26
CA GLN A 154 3.59 3.59 0.22
C GLN A 154 4.98 3.39 0.83
N HIS A 155 6.03 3.87 0.17
CA HIS A 155 7.39 3.81 0.68
C HIS A 155 7.49 4.50 2.05
N ALA A 156 7.01 5.75 2.15
CA ALA A 156 7.05 6.50 3.40
C ALA A 156 6.23 5.84 4.53
N TRP A 157 5.13 5.15 4.23
CA TRP A 157 4.41 4.35 5.22
C TRP A 157 5.20 3.15 5.68
N CYS A 158 5.80 2.39 4.76
CA CYS A 158 6.62 1.24 5.09
C CYS A 158 7.84 1.62 5.94
N GLU A 159 8.51 2.73 5.61
CA GLU A 159 9.63 3.24 6.40
C GLU A 159 9.21 3.62 7.82
N ARG A 160 8.08 4.33 7.97
CA ARG A 160 7.54 4.67 9.30
C ARG A 160 7.20 3.44 10.13
N GLN A 161 6.53 2.46 9.53
CA GLN A 161 6.19 1.21 10.24
C GLN A 161 7.44 0.41 10.62
N ALA A 162 8.45 0.37 9.75
CA ALA A 162 9.70 -0.30 10.05
C ALA A 162 10.43 0.38 11.23
N ALA A 163 10.52 1.72 11.21
CA ALA A 163 11.13 2.50 12.29
C ALA A 163 10.37 2.32 13.62
N GLU A 164 9.03 2.36 13.59
CA GLU A 164 8.20 2.14 14.76
C GLU A 164 8.41 0.74 15.34
N LYS A 165 8.44 -0.30 14.48
CA LYS A 165 8.70 -1.68 14.92
C LYS A 165 10.07 -1.83 15.57
N VAL A 166 11.10 -1.20 14.99
CA VAL A 166 12.46 -1.20 15.58
C VAL A 166 12.46 -0.49 16.94
N ALA A 167 11.79 0.66 17.06
CA ALA A 167 11.68 1.39 18.32
C ALA A 167 10.93 0.58 19.40
N GLN A 168 9.83 -0.08 19.03
CA GLN A 168 9.07 -0.96 19.93
C GLN A 168 9.91 -2.15 20.42
N LEU A 169 10.66 -2.79 19.52
CA LEU A 169 11.57 -3.89 19.89
C LEU A 169 12.68 -3.43 20.82
N ALA A 170 13.25 -2.24 20.58
CA ALA A 170 14.27 -1.66 21.45
C ALA A 170 13.70 -1.33 22.85
N ALA A 171 12.48 -0.78 22.91
CA ALA A 171 11.80 -0.49 24.17
C ALA A 171 11.46 -1.76 24.95
N ALA A 172 10.95 -2.80 24.27
CA ALA A 172 10.68 -4.09 24.89
C ALA A 172 11.95 -4.72 25.47
N LYS A 173 13.05 -4.74 24.69
CA LYS A 173 14.33 -5.25 25.17
C LYS A 173 14.87 -4.46 26.38
N ALA A 174 14.72 -3.13 26.38
CA ALA A 174 15.12 -2.30 27.51
C ALA A 174 14.29 -2.61 28.76
N ALA A 175 12.98 -2.83 28.61
CA ALA A 175 12.11 -3.25 29.70
C ALA A 175 12.47 -4.64 30.24
N ASP A 176 12.79 -5.60 29.37
CA ASP A 176 13.23 -6.94 29.77
C ASP A 176 14.55 -6.89 30.56
N VAL A 177 15.52 -6.08 30.11
CA VAL A 177 16.79 -5.88 30.83
C VAL A 177 16.55 -5.25 32.20
N ALA A 178 15.75 -4.18 32.27
CA ALA A 178 15.41 -3.54 33.53
C ALA A 178 14.70 -4.52 34.49
N HIS A 179 13.79 -5.36 33.96
CA HIS A 179 13.14 -6.39 34.76
C HIS A 179 14.14 -7.43 35.27
N ALA A 180 15.03 -7.93 34.42
CA ALA A 180 16.08 -8.88 34.82
C ALA A 180 17.00 -8.30 35.91
N GLU A 181 17.38 -7.02 35.81
CA GLU A 181 18.15 -6.33 36.85
C GLU A 181 17.37 -6.25 38.17
N THR A 182 16.07 -5.93 38.13
CA THR A 182 15.24 -5.91 39.35
C THR A 182 15.12 -7.29 40.01
N VAL A 183 14.97 -8.35 39.22
CA VAL A 183 14.90 -9.73 39.72
C VAL A 183 16.24 -10.14 40.33
N ALA A 184 17.36 -9.85 39.67
CA ALA A 184 18.70 -10.13 40.20
C ALA A 184 18.95 -9.41 41.54
N ALA A 185 18.54 -8.14 41.66
CA ALA A 185 18.65 -7.40 42.92
C ALA A 185 17.77 -7.99 44.03
N GLN A 186 16.57 -8.47 43.70
CA GLN A 186 15.69 -9.16 44.65
C GLN A 186 16.30 -10.49 45.11
N GLU A 187 16.85 -11.30 44.20
CA GLU A 187 17.53 -12.55 44.54
C GLU A 187 18.74 -12.30 45.44
N GLU A 188 19.56 -11.30 45.15
CA GLU A 188 20.70 -10.92 45.98
C GLU A 188 20.25 -10.52 47.40
N TYR A 189 19.18 -9.73 47.51
CA TYR A 189 18.59 -9.37 48.79
C TYR A 189 18.08 -10.59 49.57
N MET A 190 17.36 -11.50 48.90
CA MET A 190 16.85 -12.72 49.53
C MET A 190 17.97 -13.64 50.00
N ASN A 191 19.03 -13.79 49.21
CA ASN A 191 20.21 -14.57 49.60
C ASN A 191 20.92 -13.96 50.82
N LYS A 192 21.10 -12.63 50.84
CA LYS A 192 21.64 -11.93 52.02
C LYS A 192 20.76 -12.13 53.25
N ALA A 193 19.45 -11.97 53.12
CA ALA A 193 18.50 -12.18 54.22
C ALA A 193 18.54 -13.64 54.74
N HIS A 194 18.66 -14.61 53.83
CA HIS A 194 18.79 -16.03 54.19
C HIS A 194 20.07 -16.31 54.97
N GLU A 195 21.22 -15.81 54.50
CA GLU A 195 22.50 -15.96 55.20
C GLU A 195 22.49 -15.27 56.57
N HIS A 196 21.90 -14.08 56.68
CA HIS A 196 21.72 -13.41 57.97
C HIS A 196 20.84 -14.23 58.92
N HIS A 197 19.73 -14.80 58.43
CA HIS A 197 18.86 -15.64 59.24
C HIS A 197 19.58 -16.93 59.71
N LYS A 198 20.33 -17.58 58.82
CA LYS A 198 21.14 -18.76 59.14
C LYS A 198 22.21 -18.44 60.18
N ALA A 199 22.92 -17.32 60.03
CA ALA A 199 23.93 -16.86 60.98
C ALA A 199 23.32 -16.54 62.35
N ALA A 200 22.17 -15.86 62.38
CA ALA A 200 21.43 -15.55 63.61
C ALA A 200 20.97 -16.82 64.32
N ARG A 201 20.40 -17.78 63.58
CA ARG A 201 20.00 -19.08 64.13
C ARG A 201 21.18 -19.85 64.70
N ALA A 202 22.30 -19.93 63.98
CA ALA A 202 23.51 -20.58 64.47
C ALA A 202 24.09 -19.88 65.71
N ALA A 203 24.03 -18.54 65.78
CA ALA A 203 24.46 -17.79 66.97
C ALA A 203 23.54 -18.06 68.17
N PHE A 204 22.23 -18.12 67.94
CA PHE A 204 21.26 -18.48 68.97
C PHE A 204 21.47 -19.91 69.48
N GLU A 205 21.62 -20.89 68.57
CA GLU A 205 21.89 -22.29 68.92
C GLU A 205 23.20 -22.44 69.71
N ARG A 206 24.26 -21.70 69.35
CA ARG A 206 25.51 -21.65 70.14
C ARG A 206 25.28 -21.08 71.54
N SER A 207 24.58 -19.96 71.66
CA SER A 207 24.28 -19.34 72.96
C SER A 207 23.46 -20.27 73.86
N VAL A 208 22.46 -20.97 73.30
CA VAL A 208 21.69 -21.98 74.03
C VAL A 208 22.58 -23.17 74.46
N ALA A 209 23.47 -23.64 73.59
CA ALA A 209 24.40 -24.71 73.92
C ALA A 209 25.38 -24.33 75.04
N GLU A 210 25.91 -23.11 75.01
CA GLU A 210 26.78 -22.55 76.06
C GLU A 210 26.04 -22.46 77.40
N GLU A 211 24.81 -21.93 77.41
CA GLU A 211 24.01 -21.84 78.64
C GLU A 211 23.63 -23.23 79.18
N ASN A 212 23.26 -24.16 78.30
CA ASN A 212 23.00 -25.55 78.70
C ASN A 212 24.25 -26.24 79.29
N ALA A 213 25.44 -25.99 78.72
CA ALA A 213 26.70 -26.50 79.27
C ALA A 213 26.98 -25.89 80.65
N ARG A 214 26.72 -24.60 80.83
CA ARG A 214 26.83 -23.92 82.13
C ARG A 214 25.87 -24.51 83.16
N LEU A 215 24.60 -24.72 82.79
CA LEU A 215 23.60 -25.35 83.65
C LEU A 215 23.99 -26.80 84.03
N ALA A 216 24.55 -27.56 83.10
CA ALA A 216 25.04 -28.90 83.36
C ALA A 216 26.20 -28.91 84.37
N GLN A 217 27.15 -27.96 84.26
CA GLN A 217 28.23 -27.80 85.24
C GLN A 217 27.71 -27.40 86.62
N LEU A 218 26.74 -26.47 86.70
CA LEU A 218 26.11 -26.07 87.95
C LEU A 218 25.38 -27.24 88.60
N LYS A 219 24.65 -28.04 87.82
CA LYS A 219 24.00 -29.26 88.30
C LYS A 219 25.03 -30.27 88.82
N ALA A 220 26.10 -30.53 88.07
CA ALA A 220 27.15 -31.47 88.49
C ALA A 220 27.82 -31.04 89.80
N ARG A 221 28.06 -29.73 90.01
CA ARG A 221 28.54 -29.19 91.28
C ARG A 221 27.55 -29.43 92.42
N ARG A 222 26.28 -29.09 92.20
CA ARG A 222 25.21 -29.32 93.19
C ARG A 222 25.08 -30.80 93.56
N ASP A 223 25.15 -31.69 92.59
CA ASP A 223 25.08 -33.14 92.80
C ASP A 223 26.34 -33.68 93.49
N ALA A 224 27.50 -33.05 93.32
CA ALA A 224 28.73 -33.39 94.04
C ALA A 224 28.68 -32.89 95.50
N GLU A 225 28.21 -31.67 95.72
CA GLU A 225 27.97 -31.10 97.06
C GLU A 225 26.95 -31.95 97.84
N ALA A 226 25.83 -32.31 97.20
CA ALA A 226 24.83 -33.20 97.80
C ALA A 226 25.44 -34.56 98.17
N ARG A 227 26.23 -35.17 97.28
CA ARG A 227 26.94 -36.43 97.58
C ARG A 227 27.96 -36.29 98.72
N ALA A 228 28.65 -35.16 98.81
CA ALA A 228 29.58 -34.90 99.90
C ALA A 228 28.85 -34.79 101.25
N ILE A 229 27.72 -34.07 101.28
CA ILE A 229 26.85 -33.96 102.46
C ILE A 229 26.31 -35.35 102.85
N ASP A 230 25.81 -36.12 101.89
CA ASP A 230 25.31 -37.49 102.14
C ASP A 230 26.42 -38.39 102.70
N ALA A 231 27.65 -38.27 102.20
CA ALA A 231 28.80 -39.01 102.71
C ALA A 231 29.19 -38.59 104.13
N GLU A 232 29.16 -37.29 104.44
CA GLU A 232 29.37 -36.78 105.80
C GLU A 232 28.30 -37.28 106.77
N LEU A 233 27.02 -37.24 106.37
CA LEU A 233 25.91 -37.77 107.17
C LEU A 233 26.05 -39.27 107.40
N ALA A 234 26.40 -40.04 106.36
CA ALA A 234 26.64 -41.48 106.48
C ALA A 234 27.83 -41.80 107.40
N SER A 235 28.91 -41.01 107.33
CA SER A 235 30.06 -41.16 108.23
C SER A 235 29.69 -40.80 109.67
N ALA A 236 28.88 -39.76 109.89
CA ALA A 236 28.41 -39.39 111.22
C ALA A 236 27.46 -40.44 111.80
N GLU A 237 26.59 -41.04 110.97
CA GLU A 237 25.75 -42.17 111.37
C GLU A 237 26.61 -43.38 111.75
N ALA A 238 27.59 -43.75 110.92
CA ALA A 238 28.51 -44.85 111.22
C ALA A 238 29.26 -44.66 112.54
N ALA A 239 29.82 -43.46 112.77
CA ALA A 239 30.50 -43.13 114.03
C ALA A 239 29.54 -43.19 115.24
N LYS A 240 28.29 -42.76 115.06
CA LYS A 240 27.27 -42.86 116.12
C LYS A 240 26.95 -44.31 116.46
N VAL A 241 26.74 -45.16 115.44
CA VAL A 241 26.51 -46.61 115.61
C VAL A 241 27.71 -47.28 116.26
N GLU A 242 28.94 -46.95 115.83
CA GLU A 242 30.17 -47.48 116.43
C GLU A 242 30.32 -47.06 117.90
N SER A 243 29.93 -45.85 118.27
CA SER A 243 29.95 -45.39 119.67
C SER A 243 28.75 -45.83 120.51
N ASP A 244 27.76 -46.51 119.92
CA ASP A 244 26.52 -46.87 120.59
C ASP A 244 26.81 -47.89 121.73
N PRO A 245 26.48 -47.56 122.99
CA PRO A 245 26.66 -48.46 124.14
C PRO A 245 25.96 -49.82 123.97
N MET A 246 24.91 -49.90 123.14
CA MET A 246 24.26 -51.17 122.82
C MET A 246 25.15 -52.07 121.95
N ILE A 247 25.84 -51.51 120.95
CA ILE A 247 26.70 -52.23 120.02
C ILE A 247 28.05 -52.60 120.68
N ASN A 248 28.63 -51.69 121.47
CA ASN A 248 29.91 -51.92 122.18
C ASN A 248 29.80 -52.83 123.41
N GLU A 249 28.60 -53.38 123.64
CA GLU A 249 28.25 -54.17 124.80
C GLU A 249 28.67 -53.58 126.16
N ASP A 250 28.68 -52.25 126.30
CA ASP A 250 29.27 -51.57 127.48
C ASP A 250 28.60 -52.06 128.79
N PRO A 251 29.37 -52.67 129.73
CA PRO A 251 28.83 -53.15 131.00
C PRO A 251 28.30 -52.02 131.89
N ALA A 252 28.67 -50.77 131.64
CA ALA A 252 28.10 -49.61 132.34
C ALA A 252 26.59 -49.46 132.11
N ALA A 253 26.06 -49.96 130.98
CA ALA A 253 24.62 -49.96 130.70
C ALA A 253 23.80 -50.79 131.72
N ALA A 254 24.44 -51.74 132.41
CA ALA A 254 23.83 -52.57 133.44
C ALA A 254 23.66 -51.84 134.79
N ALA A 255 24.27 -50.67 134.98
CA ALA A 255 24.21 -49.93 136.23
C ALA A 255 22.78 -49.42 136.52
N SER A 256 22.28 -49.65 137.74
CA SER A 256 21.00 -49.10 138.16
C SER A 256 21.11 -47.59 138.41
N ALA A 257 20.20 -46.81 137.83
CA ALA A 257 20.12 -45.37 138.08
C ALA A 257 19.79 -45.03 139.56
N VAL A 258 19.06 -45.90 140.25
CA VAL A 258 18.57 -45.67 141.62
C VAL A 258 19.58 -46.15 142.67
N ALA A 259 20.42 -47.13 142.34
CA ALA A 259 21.45 -47.63 143.24
C ALA A 259 22.69 -48.13 142.47
N PRO A 260 23.52 -47.21 141.94
CA PRO A 260 24.75 -47.57 141.22
C PRO A 260 25.68 -48.42 142.09
N GLY A 261 26.18 -49.54 141.55
CA GLY A 261 27.11 -50.44 142.24
C GLY A 261 26.49 -51.44 143.22
N ALA A 262 25.29 -51.17 143.75
CA ALA A 262 24.59 -52.08 144.66
C ALA A 262 23.49 -52.91 143.97
N ARG A 263 22.85 -52.35 142.94
CA ARG A 263 21.84 -53.06 142.12
C ARG A 263 22.18 -52.95 140.65
N VAL A 264 21.82 -54.00 139.92
CA VAL A 264 21.97 -54.08 138.47
C VAL A 264 20.59 -54.03 137.83
N ARG A 265 20.49 -53.36 136.67
CA ARG A 265 19.34 -53.46 135.78
C ARG A 265 19.18 -54.89 135.26
N VAL A 266 18.03 -55.51 135.53
CA VAL A 266 17.77 -56.93 135.23
C VAL A 266 17.82 -57.21 133.72
N ASP A 267 17.35 -56.27 132.91
CA ASP A 267 17.28 -56.36 131.46
C ASP A 267 18.65 -56.24 130.76
N HIS A 268 19.64 -55.59 131.40
CA HIS A 268 20.97 -55.33 130.83
C HIS A 268 22.10 -56.02 131.60
N TRP A 269 21.78 -57.06 132.39
CA TRP A 269 22.80 -57.79 133.12
C TRP A 269 23.64 -58.68 132.19
N LYS A 270 24.93 -58.41 132.11
CA LYS A 270 25.89 -59.09 131.22
C LYS A 270 26.97 -59.86 131.99
N GLY A 271 26.55 -60.57 133.04
CA GLY A 271 27.45 -61.38 133.87
C GLY A 271 28.29 -60.57 134.87
N MET A 272 28.97 -61.29 135.76
CA MET A 272 29.75 -60.69 136.85
C MET A 272 31.03 -60.02 136.32
N ASN A 273 31.41 -58.89 136.93
CA ASN A 273 32.67 -58.22 136.62
C ASN A 273 33.85 -59.15 136.96
N TYR A 274 34.92 -59.10 136.15
CA TYR A 274 36.16 -59.85 136.37
C TYR A 274 36.67 -59.75 137.82
N LEU A 275 36.58 -58.57 138.45
CA LEU A 275 36.97 -58.40 139.86
C LEU A 275 36.07 -59.17 140.84
N GLN A 276 34.76 -59.26 140.58
CA GLN A 276 33.82 -60.02 141.40
C GLN A 276 34.04 -61.53 141.24
N VAL A 277 34.23 -62.01 140.01
CA VAL A 277 34.58 -63.42 139.74
C VAL A 277 35.89 -63.79 140.42
N ARG A 278 36.89 -62.90 140.36
CA ARG A 278 38.17 -63.09 141.05
C ARG A 278 37.99 -63.20 142.57
N SER A 279 37.21 -62.31 143.18
CA SER A 279 36.93 -62.34 144.62
C SER A 279 36.22 -63.62 145.06
N ILE A 280 35.29 -64.13 144.25
CA ILE A 280 34.63 -65.43 144.49
C ILE A 280 35.65 -66.56 144.42
N ASN A 281 36.53 -66.56 143.41
CA ASN A 281 37.56 -67.59 143.29
C ASN A 281 38.54 -67.57 144.48
N GLU A 282 38.92 -66.39 144.98
CA GLU A 282 39.75 -66.23 146.17
C GLU A 282 39.05 -66.72 147.45
N THR A 283 37.75 -66.46 147.62
CA THR A 283 36.97 -66.98 148.77
C THR A 283 36.75 -68.49 148.70
N VAL A 284 36.50 -69.05 147.51
CA VAL A 284 36.41 -70.51 147.31
C VAL A 284 37.73 -71.20 147.66
N ALA A 285 38.87 -70.58 147.32
CA ALA A 285 40.18 -71.10 147.71
C ALA A 285 40.36 -71.10 149.24
N ALA A 286 40.01 -70.01 149.92
CA ALA A 286 40.08 -69.92 151.39
C ALA A 286 39.14 -70.93 152.09
N GLN A 287 37.93 -71.14 151.57
CA GLN A 287 37.01 -72.15 152.12
C GLN A 287 37.53 -73.57 151.95
N ARG A 288 38.25 -73.88 150.87
CA ARG A 288 38.90 -75.19 150.69
C ARG A 288 39.96 -75.43 151.77
N GLU A 289 40.78 -74.42 152.09
CA GLU A 289 41.76 -74.52 153.19
C GLU A 289 41.08 -74.68 154.57
N GLU A 290 39.99 -73.96 154.82
CA GLU A 290 39.22 -74.07 156.08
C GLU A 290 38.53 -75.45 156.24
N LEU A 291 38.04 -76.03 155.13
CA LEU A 291 37.39 -77.35 155.15
C LEU A 291 38.42 -78.49 155.31
N GLU A 292 39.63 -78.36 154.74
CA GLU A 292 40.72 -79.30 154.99
C GLU A 292 41.22 -79.23 156.43
N SER A 293 41.33 -78.04 157.02
CA SER A 293 41.69 -77.88 158.43
C SER A 293 40.60 -78.39 159.39
N ARG A 294 39.31 -78.28 159.04
CA ARG A 294 38.21 -78.92 159.79
C ARG A 294 38.23 -80.45 159.69
N ARG A 295 38.52 -81.02 158.51
CA ARG A 295 38.70 -82.48 158.34
C ARG A 295 39.90 -83.03 159.10
N ALA A 296 40.98 -82.26 159.22
CA ALA A 296 42.13 -82.62 160.06
C ALA A 296 41.79 -82.58 161.56
N ALA A 297 40.86 -81.71 161.98
CA ALA A 297 40.40 -81.60 163.37
C ALA A 297 39.37 -82.69 163.76
N GLU A 298 38.51 -83.14 162.84
CA GLU A 298 37.56 -84.24 163.07
C GLU A 298 38.19 -85.64 163.03
N ALA A 299 39.39 -85.81 162.46
CA ALA A 299 40.14 -87.07 162.48
C ALA A 299 40.96 -87.29 163.77
N ALA A 300 41.00 -86.30 164.66
CA ALA A 300 41.76 -86.32 165.92
C ALA A 300 40.88 -86.46 167.18
N ALA A 301 39.58 -86.76 167.02
CA ALA A 301 38.60 -87.05 168.07
C ALA A 301 37.89 -88.39 167.79
#